data_AF-A0A3M2M2I4-F1
#
_entry.id   AF-A0A3M2M2I4-F1
#
_cell.length_a   1.000
_cell.length_b   1.000
_cell.length_c   1.000
_cell.angle_alpha   90.00
_cell.angle_beta   90.00
_cell.angle_gamma   90.00
#
_symmetry.space_group_name_H-M   'P 1'
#
loop_
_entity.id
_entity.type
_entity.pdbx_description
1 polymer ?
#
loop_
_entity_poly.entity_id
_entity_poly.type
_entity_poly.pdbx_seq_one_letter_code
_entity_poly.pdbx_strand_id
1 'polypeptide(L)'
;MSAFNTLDTVLTCPHCENTRQTEVEFKFGLLDQLAYRLDDRLDWGEGGHRFPKERPPGGDYTGEGYAVCPVCGRDYWVDIVTRNDVLSEAIPNPDRPGYLPG
;
A
#
# COMPACT_ATOMS: atom_id res chain seq x y z
N MET A 1 12.23 14.64 -2.14
CA MET A 1 10.91 14.04 -2.45
C MET A 1 11.14 12.55 -2.51
N SER A 2 10.46 11.76 -1.67
CA SER A 2 10.55 10.30 -1.71
C SER A 2 9.62 9.81 -2.81
N ALA A 3 10.10 8.98 -3.73
CA ALA A 3 9.21 8.29 -4.65
C ALA A 3 8.36 7.26 -3.88
N PHE A 4 7.11 7.08 -4.31
CA PHE A 4 6.14 6.13 -3.78
C PHE A 4 5.33 5.58 -4.96
N ASN A 5 4.67 4.45 -4.74
CA ASN A 5 3.68 3.87 -5.64
C ASN A 5 2.29 4.00 -5.02
N THR A 6 1.25 3.86 -5.84
CA THR A 6 -0.14 3.88 -5.35
C THR A 6 -0.83 2.56 -5.65
N LEU A 7 -1.72 2.15 -4.75
CA LEU A 7 -2.61 1.02 -4.90
C LEU A 7 -4.05 1.51 -4.79
N ASP A 8 -4.78 1.44 -5.89
CA ASP A 8 -6.22 1.72 -5.95
C ASP A 8 -6.99 0.47 -5.52
N THR A 9 -7.70 0.55 -4.41
CA THR A 9 -8.48 -0.58 -3.89
C THR A 9 -9.71 -0.13 -3.11
N VAL A 10 -10.59 -1.06 -2.75
CA VAL A 10 -11.77 -0.81 -1.92
C VAL A 10 -11.42 -1.18 -0.48
N LEU A 11 -11.48 -0.20 0.43
CA LEU A 11 -11.18 -0.40 1.85
C LEU A 11 -12.31 0.10 2.74
N THR A 12 -12.49 -0.56 3.88
CA THR A 12 -13.33 -0.09 4.98
C THR A 12 -12.48 0.76 5.92
N CYS A 13 -12.84 2.03 6.08
CA CYS A 13 -12.11 2.93 6.98
C CYS A 13 -12.29 2.48 8.44
N PRO A 14 -11.21 2.34 9.24
CA PRO A 14 -11.31 1.94 10.64
C PRO A 14 -11.93 3.02 11.55
N HIS A 15 -12.02 4.28 11.09
CA HIS A 15 -12.52 5.40 11.90
C HIS A 15 -14.02 5.70 11.70
N CYS A 16 -14.53 5.56 10.48
CA CYS A 16 -15.92 5.90 10.14
C CYS A 16 -16.70 4.74 9.51
N GLU A 17 -16.08 3.56 9.41
CA GLU A 17 -16.67 2.29 8.96
C GLU A 17 -17.24 2.32 7.52
N ASN A 18 -16.99 3.40 6.77
CA ASN A 18 -17.41 3.49 5.37
C ASN A 18 -16.45 2.70 4.47
N THR A 19 -17.04 1.88 3.59
CA THR A 19 -16.32 1.16 2.53
C THR A 19 -16.37 1.96 1.23
N ARG A 20 -15.20 2.37 0.72
CA ARG A 20 -15.06 3.16 -0.51
C ARG A 20 -13.79 2.80 -1.26
N GLN A 21 -13.73 3.23 -2.51
CA GLN A 21 -12.47 3.24 -3.26
C GLN A 21 -11.52 4.24 -2.60
N THR A 22 -10.30 3.79 -2.35
CA THR A 22 -9.27 4.51 -1.61
C THR A 22 -7.93 4.27 -2.29
N GLU A 23 -7.16 5.34 -2.46
CA GLU A 23 -5.78 5.29 -2.88
C GLU A 23 -4.89 5.01 -1.66
N VAL A 24 -4.00 4.02 -1.77
CA VAL A 24 -3.03 3.67 -0.74
C VAL A 24 -1.62 3.95 -1.28
N GLU A 25 -0.89 4.86 -0.64
CA GLU A 25 0.50 5.15 -0.97
C GLU A 25 1.42 4.13 -0.28
N PHE A 26 2.38 3.55 -1.00
CA PHE A 26 3.35 2.60 -0.45
C PHE A 26 4.75 2.75 -1.02
N LYS A 27 5.75 2.24 -0.30
CA LYS A 27 7.18 2.48 -0.57
C LYS A 27 8.00 1.19 -0.73
N PHE A 28 7.48 0.24 -1.48
CA PHE A 28 8.22 -0.95 -1.91
C PHE A 28 7.92 -1.29 -3.39
N GLY A 29 8.69 -2.22 -3.95
CA GLY A 29 8.82 -2.45 -5.39
C GLY A 29 9.78 -1.45 -6.05
N LEU A 30 9.64 -1.31 -7.37
CA LEU A 30 10.23 -0.25 -8.18
C LEU A 30 9.48 1.06 -7.88
N LEU A 31 10.17 2.03 -7.30
CA LEU A 31 9.57 3.30 -6.83
C LEU A 31 9.63 4.34 -7.94
N ASP A 32 8.78 4.16 -8.96
CA ASP A 32 8.71 5.00 -10.16
C ASP A 32 7.31 5.63 -10.35
N GLN A 33 6.60 5.89 -9.25
CA GLN A 33 5.24 6.48 -9.26
C GLN A 33 4.24 5.64 -10.06
N LEU A 34 4.35 4.31 -9.91
CA LEU A 34 3.48 3.36 -10.57
C LEU A 34 2.15 3.26 -9.81
N ALA A 35 1.06 3.16 -10.56
CA ALA A 35 -0.29 2.93 -10.04
C ALA A 35 -0.69 1.48 -10.26
N TYR A 36 -1.13 0.82 -9.20
CA TYR A 36 -1.50 -0.58 -9.17
C TYR A 36 -2.93 -0.79 -8.67
N ARG A 37 -3.46 -1.98 -8.90
CA ARG A 37 -4.67 -2.54 -8.31
C ARG A 37 -4.34 -3.88 -7.64
N LEU A 38 -5.29 -4.38 -6.84
CA LEU A 38 -5.20 -5.77 -6.39
C LEU A 38 -5.18 -6.70 -7.61
N ASP A 39 -4.49 -7.83 -7.46
CA ASP A 39 -4.17 -8.82 -8.49
C ASP A 39 -3.16 -8.36 -9.56
N ASP A 40 -2.71 -7.11 -9.54
CA ASP A 40 -1.59 -6.69 -10.38
C ASP A 40 -0.26 -7.30 -9.90
N ARG A 41 0.61 -7.56 -10.87
CA ARG A 41 1.98 -7.98 -10.58
C ARG A 41 2.83 -6.76 -10.23
N LEU A 42 3.38 -6.74 -9.03
CA LEU A 42 4.34 -5.76 -8.57
C LEU A 42 5.64 -5.87 -9.34
N ASP A 43 6.10 -4.75 -9.90
CA ASP A 43 7.45 -4.65 -10.41
C ASP A 43 8.43 -4.42 -9.25
N TRP A 44 9.38 -5.34 -9.06
CA TRP A 44 10.46 -5.19 -8.07
C TRP A 44 11.66 -4.40 -8.61
N GLY A 45 11.71 -4.20 -9.94
CA GLY A 45 12.80 -3.55 -10.67
C GLY A 45 14.08 -4.40 -10.73
N GLU A 46 14.79 -4.36 -11.85
CA GLU A 46 16.15 -4.94 -11.99
C GLU A 46 17.27 -3.94 -11.66
N GLY A 47 16.95 -2.65 -11.56
CA GLY A 47 17.82 -1.57 -11.05
C GLY A 47 17.01 -0.38 -10.52
N GLY A 48 17.63 0.79 -10.43
CA GLY A 48 16.94 2.04 -10.07
C GLY A 48 16.60 2.21 -8.58
N HIS A 49 15.70 3.15 -8.28
CA HIS A 49 15.21 3.40 -6.94
C HIS A 49 14.14 2.36 -6.57
N ARG A 50 14.53 1.36 -5.79
CA ARG A 50 13.66 0.25 -5.37
C ARG A 50 13.85 -0.11 -3.90
N PHE A 51 12.81 -0.70 -3.32
CA PHE A 51 12.85 -1.26 -1.98
C PHE A 51 12.00 -2.54 -1.89
N PRO A 52 12.46 -3.63 -1.25
CA PRO A 52 13.83 -3.86 -0.82
C PRO A 52 14.82 -3.84 -2.00
N LYS A 53 16.13 -3.82 -1.72
CA LYS A 53 17.16 -3.74 -2.77
C LYS A 53 17.23 -4.98 -3.65
N GLU A 54 16.67 -6.09 -3.19
CA GLU A 54 16.55 -7.35 -3.91
C GLU A 54 15.09 -7.80 -3.83
N ARG A 55 14.59 -8.44 -4.89
CA ARG A 55 13.28 -9.06 -4.88
C ARG A 55 13.22 -10.13 -3.78
N PRO A 56 12.22 -10.10 -2.88
CA PRO A 56 12.05 -11.12 -1.86
C PRO A 56 11.95 -12.55 -2.43
N PRO A 57 12.38 -13.59 -1.68
CA PRO A 57 12.22 -14.98 -2.10
C PRO A 57 10.76 -15.29 -2.44
N GLY A 58 10.54 -15.97 -3.55
CA GLY A 58 9.17 -16.24 -4.04
C GLY A 58 8.43 -15.02 -4.57
N GLY A 59 8.82 -13.79 -4.22
CA GLY A 59 8.04 -12.58 -4.47
C GLY A 59 7.07 -12.27 -3.35
N ASP A 60 7.24 -12.92 -2.19
CA ASP A 60 6.38 -12.75 -1.03
C ASP A 60 6.90 -11.63 -0.15
N TYR A 61 6.02 -10.67 0.18
CA TYR A 61 6.37 -9.53 1.00
C TYR A 61 5.14 -8.97 1.70
N THR A 62 5.31 -8.45 2.91
CA THR A 62 4.30 -7.62 3.57
C THR A 62 4.92 -6.28 3.85
N GLY A 63 4.33 -5.23 3.30
CA GLY A 63 4.80 -3.86 3.43
C GLY A 63 3.71 -2.94 3.93
N GLU A 64 4.12 -1.78 4.42
CA GLU A 64 3.20 -0.77 4.92
C GLU A 64 2.79 0.19 3.80
N GLY A 65 1.49 0.47 3.78
CA GLY A 65 0.86 1.51 2.98
C GLY A 65 0.15 2.52 3.88
N TYR A 66 -0.12 3.69 3.32
CA TYR A 66 -0.76 4.81 3.99
C TYR A 66 -1.95 5.29 3.17
N ALA A 67 -3.08 5.50 3.82
CA ALA A 67 -4.31 5.92 3.16
C ALA A 67 -4.99 7.05 3.94
N VAL A 68 -5.68 7.93 3.22
CA VAL A 68 -6.57 8.95 3.81
C VAL A 68 -8.00 8.61 3.41
N CYS A 69 -8.90 8.50 4.39
CA CYS A 69 -10.30 8.21 4.11
C CYS A 69 -10.95 9.38 3.34
N PRO A 70 -11.55 9.14 2.16
CA PRO A 70 -12.22 10.20 1.40
C PRO A 70 -13.53 10.68 2.03
N VAL A 71 -14.03 9.97 3.06
CA VAL A 71 -15.30 10.28 3.74
C VAL A 71 -15.08 11.14 4.98
N CYS A 72 -14.23 10.68 5.91
CA CYS A 72 -14.00 11.38 7.18
C CYS A 72 -12.69 12.18 7.23
N GLY A 73 -11.84 12.07 6.20
CA GLY A 73 -10.55 12.77 6.13
C GLY A 73 -9.47 12.26 7.09
N ARG A 74 -9.75 11.22 7.88
CA ARG A 74 -8.77 10.60 8.80
C ARG A 74 -7.88 9.62 8.06
N ASP A 75 -6.61 9.65 8.40
CA ASP A 75 -5.61 8.73 7.88
C ASP A 75 -5.53 7.43 8.69
N TYR A 76 -5.04 6.40 8.03
CA TYR A 76 -4.81 5.09 8.64
C TYR A 76 -3.76 4.32 7.85
N TRP A 77 -3.11 3.39 8.55
CA TRP A 77 -2.15 2.48 7.96
C TRP A 77 -2.85 1.28 7.32
N VAL A 78 -2.22 0.73 6.30
CA VAL A 78 -2.71 -0.43 5.55
C VAL A 78 -1.55 -1.40 5.39
N ASP A 79 -1.74 -2.65 5.79
CA ASP A 79 -0.80 -3.72 5.48
C ASP A 79 -1.07 -4.22 4.06
N ILE A 80 -0.09 -4.11 3.17
CA ILE A 80 -0.18 -4.59 1.80
C ILE A 80 0.59 -5.90 1.70
N VAL A 81 -0.11 -6.93 1.26
CA VAL A 81 0.42 -8.29 1.12
C VAL A 81 0.70 -8.55 -0.35
N THR A 82 1.94 -8.96 -0.62
CA THR A 82 2.37 -9.47 -1.93
C THR A 82 2.61 -10.97 -1.82
N ARG A 83 2.06 -11.73 -2.79
CA ARG A 83 2.21 -13.18 -2.90
C ARG A 83 2.64 -13.53 -4.32
N ASN A 84 3.77 -14.18 -4.48
CA ASN A 84 4.32 -14.54 -5.79
C ASN A 84 4.38 -13.36 -6.78
N ASP A 85 4.85 -12.20 -6.31
CA ASP A 85 4.86 -10.90 -7.02
C ASP A 85 3.50 -10.26 -7.25
N VAL A 86 2.40 -10.82 -6.76
CA VAL A 86 1.06 -10.25 -6.96
C VAL A 86 0.62 -9.50 -5.71
N LEU A 87 0.14 -8.27 -5.88
CA LEU A 87 -0.48 -7.50 -4.80
C LEU A 87 -1.83 -8.15 -4.44
N SER A 88 -1.83 -9.02 -3.44
CA SER A 88 -2.94 -9.93 -3.17
C SER A 88 -3.96 -9.33 -2.21
N GLU A 89 -3.51 -8.58 -1.20
CA GLU A 89 -4.40 -8.06 -0.16
C GLU A 89 -3.94 -6.68 0.33
N ALA A 90 -4.91 -5.88 0.76
CA ALA A 90 -4.71 -4.61 1.44
C ALA A 90 -5.63 -4.56 2.67
N ILE A 91 -5.04 -4.53 3.86
CA ILE A 91 -5.75 -4.71 5.12
C ILE A 91 -5.55 -3.44 5.96
N PRO A 92 -6.61 -2.66 6.26
CA PRO A 92 -6.50 -1.54 7.18
C PRO A 92 -5.99 -2.04 8.54
N ASN A 93 -4.96 -1.39 9.09
CA ASN A 93 -4.36 -1.74 10.35
C ASN A 93 -4.85 -0.75 11.43
N PRO A 94 -5.87 -1.11 12.24
CA PRO A 94 -6.44 -0.23 13.26
C PRO A 94 -5.55 -0.09 14.50
N ASP A 95 -4.62 -1.04 14.72
CA ASP A 95 -3.76 -1.07 15.89
C ASP A 95 -2.61 -0.06 15.79
N ARG A 96 -2.39 0.50 14.60
CA ARG A 96 -1.38 1.52 14.36
C ARG A 96 -2.02 2.91 14.23
N PRO A 97 -1.72 3.85 15.15
CA PRO A 97 -2.25 5.19 15.06
C PRO A 97 -1.75 5.88 13.76
N GLY A 98 -2.67 6.56 13.07
CA GLY A 98 -2.35 7.48 11.98
C GLY A 98 -1.46 8.62 12.46
N TYR A 99 -0.86 9.36 11.53
CA TYR A 99 -0.07 10.54 11.83
C TYR A 99 -0.93 11.73 12.27
N LEU A 100 -2.21 11.80 11.89
CA LEU A 100 -3.09 12.85 12.37
C LEU A 100 -3.74 12.46 13.70
N PRO A 101 -3.54 13.25 14.77
CA PRO A 101 -4.32 13.05 16.00
C PRO A 101 -5.80 13.31 15.69
N GLY A 102 -6.61 12.28 15.97
CA GLY A 102 -8.06 12.28 15.77
C GLY A 102 -8.84 13.03 16.83
#